data_AF-A0A9P8IJA1-F1
#
_entry.id   AF-A0A9P8IJA1-F1
#
_cell.length_a   1.000
_cell.length_b   1.000
_cell.length_c   1.000
_cell.angle_alpha   90.00
_cell.angle_beta   90.00
_cell.angle_gamma   90.00
#
_symmetry.space_group_name_H-M   'P 1'
#
loop_
_entity.id
_entity.type
_entity.pdbx_description
1 polymer ?
#
loop_
_entity_poly.entity_id
_entity_poly.type
_entity_poly.pdbx_seq_one_letter_code
_entity_poly.pdbx_strand_id
1 'polypeptide(L)'
;MVVPAVIAVRNGASATFDSRETIDAQVAEIKKITNGNFGKMMDASTYGYEVMVKALETVSDAKEKYLTSVDSWSPFSTPSYINEYRADLGHLCRPNERGGAQITSNIANWVPFLEKHNAAGTLKPLKHHVVDGVGWEKVIQGIEDMEGGKVGKKIVVRTQEE
;
A
#
# COMPACT_ATOMS: atom_id res chain seq x y z
N MET A 1 4.98 6.55 22.30
CA MET A 1 4.27 6.72 21.02
C MET A 1 5.33 6.94 19.94
N VAL A 2 5.46 6.05 18.95
CA VAL A 2 6.41 6.25 17.84
C VAL A 2 5.71 7.09 16.79
N VAL A 3 6.28 8.24 16.43
CA VAL A 3 5.73 9.16 15.42
C VAL A 3 5.68 8.43 14.06
N PRO A 4 4.57 8.46 13.29
CA PRO A 4 4.42 7.74 12.02
C PRO A 4 5.57 7.94 11.02
N ALA A 5 6.13 9.15 10.95
CA ALA A 5 7.29 9.48 10.13
C ALA A 5 8.51 8.56 10.41
N VAL A 6 8.74 8.19 11.67
CA VAL A 6 9.85 7.32 12.09
C VAL A 6 9.65 5.88 11.59
N ILE A 7 8.40 5.42 11.44
CA ILE A 7 8.12 4.06 10.97
C ILE A 7 8.40 3.93 9.49
N ALA A 8 7.93 4.87 8.66
CA ALA A 8 8.14 4.79 7.21
C ALA A 8 9.64 4.84 6.84
N VAL A 9 10.41 5.74 7.46
CA VAL A 9 11.86 5.84 7.21
C VAL A 9 12.60 4.56 7.64
N ARG A 10 12.23 3.97 8.79
CA ARG A 10 12.80 2.68 9.23
C ARG A 10 12.50 1.51 8.28
N ASN A 11 11.46 1.63 7.45
CA ASN A 11 11.08 0.63 6.46
C ASN A 11 11.53 0.98 5.04
N GLY A 12 12.44 1.95 4.88
CA GLY A 12 13.11 2.24 3.60
C GLY A 12 12.64 3.48 2.87
N ALA A 13 11.71 4.26 3.42
CA ALA A 13 11.36 5.57 2.83
C ALA A 13 12.53 6.56 3.01
N SER A 14 12.91 7.27 1.94
CA SER A 14 13.93 8.33 2.02
C SER A 14 13.44 9.60 2.69
N ALA A 15 12.12 9.85 2.65
CA ALA A 15 11.46 10.99 3.26
C ALA A 15 9.97 10.69 3.52
N THR A 16 9.33 11.55 4.30
CA THR A 16 7.89 11.48 4.61
C THR A 16 7.30 12.88 4.66
N PHE A 17 6.00 13.00 4.36
CA PHE A 17 5.22 14.21 4.58
C PHE A 17 3.89 13.84 5.26
N ASP A 18 3.17 14.83 5.83
CA ASP A 18 1.88 14.58 6.49
C ASP A 18 0.74 14.54 5.48
N SER A 19 0.07 13.40 5.37
CA SER A 19 -1.06 13.21 4.46
C SER A 19 -2.36 13.87 4.93
N ARG A 20 -2.39 14.45 6.14
CA ARG A 20 -3.55 15.19 6.68
C ARG A 20 -3.55 16.67 6.33
N GLU A 21 -2.44 17.16 5.80
CA GLU A 21 -2.32 18.54 5.35
C GLU A 21 -3.19 18.82 4.14
N THR A 22 -3.37 20.09 3.81
CA THR A 22 -4.04 20.48 2.57
C THR A 22 -3.30 19.94 1.35
N ILE A 23 -4.02 19.72 0.25
CA ILE A 23 -3.42 19.22 -1.01
C ILE A 23 -2.25 20.11 -1.44
N ASP A 24 -2.38 21.44 -1.36
CA ASP A 24 -1.31 22.37 -1.70
C ASP A 24 -0.07 22.21 -0.82
N ALA A 25 -0.26 22.04 0.49
CA ALA A 25 0.84 21.80 1.41
C ALA A 25 1.53 20.45 1.14
N GLN A 26 0.77 19.40 0.84
CA GLN A 26 1.32 18.09 0.46
C GLN A 26 2.13 18.19 -0.85
N VAL A 27 1.61 18.85 -1.87
CA VAL A 27 2.29 19.06 -3.17
C VAL A 27 3.57 19.89 -3.00
N ALA A 28 3.53 20.94 -2.17
CA ALA A 28 4.70 21.75 -1.85
C ALA A 28 5.80 20.94 -1.16
N GLU A 29 5.43 20.07 -0.21
CA GLU A 29 6.40 19.20 0.47
C GLU A 29 6.95 18.11 -0.47
N ILE A 30 6.12 17.53 -1.34
CA ILE A 30 6.58 16.61 -2.40
C ILE A 30 7.62 17.32 -3.29
N LYS A 31 7.37 18.56 -3.70
CA LYS A 31 8.33 19.36 -4.48
C LYS A 31 9.64 19.55 -3.73
N LYS A 32 9.57 19.92 -2.46
CA LYS A 32 10.75 20.13 -1.61
C LYS A 32 11.57 18.85 -1.43
N ILE A 33 10.92 17.70 -1.25
CA ILE A 33 11.56 16.40 -1.06
C ILE A 33 12.21 15.89 -2.36
N THR A 34 11.49 15.98 -3.47
CA THR A 34 11.88 15.35 -4.75
C THR A 34 12.64 16.29 -5.67
N ASN A 35 12.58 17.60 -5.42
CA ASN A 35 13.04 18.65 -6.33
C ASN A 35 12.50 18.45 -7.76
N GLY A 36 11.26 17.97 -7.91
CA GLY A 36 10.63 17.66 -9.19
C GLY A 36 11.06 16.35 -9.85
N ASN A 37 12.07 15.67 -9.31
CA ASN A 37 12.64 14.45 -9.89
C ASN A 37 11.86 13.18 -9.52
N PHE A 38 10.65 13.05 -10.05
CA PHE A 38 9.82 11.85 -9.96
C PHE A 38 8.90 11.77 -11.18
N GLY A 39 8.51 10.55 -11.56
CA GLY A 39 7.55 10.33 -12.65
C GLY A 39 6.50 9.26 -12.35
N LYS A 40 6.51 8.69 -11.14
CA LYS A 40 5.62 7.60 -10.74
C LYS A 40 5.06 7.88 -9.36
N MET A 41 3.76 7.75 -9.19
CA MET A 41 3.09 7.84 -7.90
C MET A 41 2.15 6.65 -7.72
N MET A 42 2.10 6.12 -6.50
CA MET A 42 1.29 4.96 -6.12
C MET A 42 0.48 5.27 -4.88
N ASP A 43 -0.83 5.01 -4.96
CA ASP A 43 -1.77 5.14 -3.85
C ASP A 43 -2.26 3.75 -3.40
N ALA A 44 -1.83 3.35 -2.21
CA ALA A 44 -2.30 2.14 -1.55
C ALA A 44 -3.41 2.40 -0.51
N SER A 45 -3.94 3.64 -0.46
CA SER A 45 -4.87 4.11 0.57
C SER A 45 -6.27 4.43 0.05
N THR A 46 -6.45 4.56 -1.27
CA THR A 46 -7.68 5.05 -1.96
C THR A 46 -7.99 6.54 -1.78
N TYR A 47 -7.12 7.31 -1.12
CA TYR A 47 -7.34 8.75 -0.87
C TYR A 47 -6.29 9.65 -1.54
N GLY A 48 -5.30 9.07 -2.23
CA GLY A 48 -4.14 9.82 -2.74
C GLY A 48 -4.37 10.50 -4.09
N TYR A 49 -5.46 10.20 -4.78
CA TYR A 49 -5.66 10.55 -6.19
C TYR A 49 -5.43 12.03 -6.51
N GLU A 50 -6.12 12.94 -5.83
CA GLU A 50 -6.06 14.38 -6.14
C GLU A 50 -4.65 14.97 -5.93
N VAL A 51 -3.97 14.53 -4.86
CA VAL A 51 -2.59 14.93 -4.57
C VAL A 51 -1.64 14.40 -5.64
N MET A 52 -1.80 13.14 -6.05
CA MET A 52 -0.93 12.53 -7.06
C MET A 52 -1.06 13.23 -8.42
N VAL A 53 -2.29 13.48 -8.87
CA VAL A 53 -2.53 14.20 -10.13
C VAL A 53 -1.90 15.58 -10.06
N LYS A 54 -2.24 16.38 -9.04
CA LYS A 54 -1.71 17.75 -8.91
C LYS A 54 -0.18 17.78 -8.84
N ALA A 55 0.45 16.85 -8.10
CA ALA A 55 1.90 16.76 -8.04
C ALA A 55 2.53 16.38 -9.40
N LEU A 56 1.96 15.40 -10.10
CA LEU A 56 2.42 15.03 -11.44
C LEU A 56 2.23 16.16 -12.44
N GLU A 57 1.15 16.93 -12.38
CA GLU A 57 0.91 18.05 -13.29
C GLU A 57 1.84 19.25 -13.02
N THR A 58 2.03 19.61 -11.75
CA THR A 58 2.59 20.93 -11.39
C THR A 58 4.02 20.89 -10.86
N VAL A 59 4.51 19.72 -10.46
CA VAL A 59 5.82 19.57 -9.79
C VAL A 59 6.75 18.61 -10.52
N SER A 60 6.22 17.52 -11.10
CA SER A 60 7.03 16.52 -11.78
C SER A 60 7.65 17.07 -13.07
N ASP A 61 8.98 16.94 -13.17
CA ASP A 61 9.78 17.26 -14.37
C ASP A 61 9.90 16.06 -15.34
N ALA A 62 9.27 14.93 -15.03
CA ALA A 62 9.36 13.74 -15.87
C ALA A 62 8.61 13.92 -17.19
N LYS A 63 9.20 13.43 -18.29
CA LYS A 63 8.55 13.38 -19.61
C LYS A 63 7.38 12.40 -19.63
N GLU A 64 7.56 11.24 -19.00
CA GLU A 64 6.54 10.21 -18.86
C GLU A 64 6.09 10.16 -17.40
N LYS A 65 4.77 10.24 -17.20
CA LYS A 65 4.13 10.31 -15.89
C LYS A 65 3.21 9.12 -15.72
N TYR A 66 3.24 8.54 -14.52
CA TYR A 66 2.50 7.33 -14.19
C TYR A 66 1.82 7.49 -12.84
N LEU A 67 0.56 7.09 -12.78
CA LEU A 67 -0.23 7.03 -11.56
C LEU A 67 -0.82 5.63 -11.44
N THR A 68 -0.76 5.07 -10.23
CA THR A 68 -1.47 3.85 -9.89
C THR A 68 -2.20 3.97 -8.56
N SER A 69 -3.37 3.37 -8.45
CA SER A 69 -4.15 3.31 -7.20
C SER A 69 -4.80 1.95 -7.04
N VAL A 70 -4.98 1.53 -5.78
CA VAL A 70 -5.83 0.40 -5.40
C VAL A 70 -7.33 0.74 -5.45
N ASP A 71 -7.67 2.02 -5.59
CA ASP A 71 -9.04 2.43 -5.91
C ASP A 71 -9.31 2.08 -7.39
N SER A 72 -10.14 1.07 -7.64
CA SER A 72 -10.58 0.66 -8.98
C SER A 72 -12.03 1.08 -9.32
N TRP A 73 -12.73 1.78 -8.42
CA TRP A 73 -14.17 2.08 -8.55
C TRP A 73 -14.52 3.57 -8.66
N SER A 74 -13.72 4.48 -8.10
CA SER A 74 -14.01 5.92 -8.16
C SER A 74 -13.84 6.50 -9.56
N PRO A 75 -14.60 7.57 -9.93
CA PRO A 75 -14.47 8.22 -11.23
C PRO A 75 -13.23 9.14 -11.26
N PHE A 76 -12.07 8.60 -11.64
CA PHE A 76 -10.87 9.41 -11.89
C PHE A 76 -11.02 10.20 -13.19
N SER A 77 -10.42 11.39 -13.21
CA SER A 77 -10.33 12.28 -14.37
C SER A 77 -8.85 12.61 -14.64
N THR A 78 -8.02 11.57 -14.78
CA THR A 78 -6.58 11.73 -15.00
C THR A 78 -6.33 12.39 -16.36
N PRO A 79 -5.51 13.45 -16.43
CA PRO A 79 -5.11 14.04 -17.70
C PRO A 79 -4.51 13.01 -18.65
N SER A 80 -4.83 13.09 -19.95
CA SER A 80 -4.45 12.07 -20.94
C SER A 80 -2.95 11.86 -21.13
N TYR A 81 -2.12 12.81 -20.70
CA TYR A 81 -0.65 12.73 -20.74
C TYR A 81 -0.06 12.04 -19.49
N ILE A 82 -0.88 11.66 -18.52
CA ILE A 82 -0.49 10.85 -17.37
C ILE A 82 -1.05 9.43 -17.57
N ASN A 83 -0.18 8.44 -17.54
CA ASN A 83 -0.57 7.04 -17.71
C ASN A 83 -1.16 6.50 -16.40
N GLU A 84 -2.44 6.16 -16.42
CA GLU A 84 -3.17 5.62 -15.27
C GLU A 84 -3.22 4.08 -15.29
N TYR A 85 -2.88 3.45 -14.17
CA TYR A 85 -2.98 2.00 -13.97
C TYR A 85 -3.71 1.69 -12.66
N ARG A 86 -4.93 1.17 -12.73
CA ARG A 86 -5.70 0.83 -11.52
C ARG A 86 -5.49 -0.64 -11.15
N ALA A 87 -5.14 -0.88 -9.89
CA ALA A 87 -4.96 -2.23 -9.37
C ALA A 87 -6.31 -2.80 -8.96
N ASP A 88 -6.91 -3.61 -9.83
CA ASP A 88 -8.24 -4.17 -9.62
C ASP A 88 -8.21 -5.44 -8.73
N LEU A 89 -7.82 -5.25 -7.47
CA LEU A 89 -7.60 -6.34 -6.53
C LEU A 89 -8.90 -7.00 -6.03
N GLY A 90 -10.07 -6.42 -6.32
CA GLY A 90 -11.37 -6.96 -5.89
C GLY A 90 -11.70 -8.35 -6.46
N HIS A 91 -11.07 -8.71 -7.58
CA HIS A 91 -11.22 -10.01 -8.25
C HIS A 91 -10.22 -11.07 -7.77
N LEU A 92 -9.33 -10.75 -6.83
CA LEU A 92 -8.38 -11.69 -6.27
C LEU A 92 -9.08 -12.93 -5.68
N CYS A 93 -8.53 -14.11 -5.94
CA CYS A 93 -9.08 -15.40 -5.49
C CYS A 93 -10.48 -15.72 -6.03
N ARG A 94 -10.86 -15.14 -7.18
CA ARG A 94 -12.10 -15.46 -7.89
C ARG A 94 -11.80 -16.19 -9.21
N PRO A 95 -11.41 -17.48 -9.17
CA PRO A 95 -10.94 -18.21 -10.36
C PRO A 95 -12.02 -18.41 -11.42
N ASN A 96 -13.30 -18.30 -11.05
CA ASN A 96 -14.43 -18.43 -11.97
C ASN A 96 -14.72 -17.13 -12.75
N GLU A 97 -14.04 -16.03 -12.44
CA GLU A 97 -14.14 -14.77 -13.15
C GLU A 97 -12.97 -14.64 -14.14
N ARG A 98 -13.24 -14.20 -15.37
CA ARG A 98 -12.22 -14.08 -16.43
C ARG A 98 -11.01 -13.24 -15.99
N GLY A 99 -11.25 -12.15 -15.25
CA GLY A 99 -10.19 -11.30 -14.69
C GLY A 99 -9.54 -11.89 -13.43
N GLY A 100 -10.33 -12.55 -12.57
CA GLY A 100 -9.88 -13.06 -11.28
C GLY A 100 -8.85 -14.19 -11.39
N ALA A 101 -9.02 -15.11 -12.35
CA ALA A 101 -8.03 -16.15 -12.62
C ALA A 101 -6.66 -15.56 -13.02
N GLN A 102 -6.66 -14.56 -13.91
CA GLN A 102 -5.43 -13.90 -14.36
C GLN A 102 -4.74 -13.13 -13.23
N ILE A 103 -5.50 -12.35 -12.45
CA ILE A 103 -4.98 -11.58 -11.31
C ILE A 103 -4.36 -12.53 -10.27
N THR A 104 -5.07 -13.61 -9.94
CA THR A 104 -4.60 -14.62 -8.99
C THR A 104 -3.31 -15.28 -9.48
N SER A 105 -3.25 -15.68 -10.76
CA SER A 105 -2.04 -16.26 -11.35
C SER A 105 -0.86 -15.28 -11.37
N ASN A 106 -1.10 -14.01 -11.72
CA ASN A 106 -0.07 -12.99 -11.72
C ASN A 106 0.52 -12.80 -10.31
N ILE A 107 -0.32 -12.74 -9.29
CA ILE A 107 0.13 -12.60 -7.89
C ILE A 107 0.87 -13.85 -7.42
N ALA A 108 0.38 -15.05 -7.75
CA ALA A 108 1.05 -16.30 -7.39
C ALA A 108 2.48 -16.37 -7.95
N ASN A 109 2.72 -15.84 -9.15
CA ASN A 109 4.06 -15.80 -9.75
C ASN A 109 5.05 -14.90 -8.98
N TRP A 110 4.57 -13.97 -8.14
CA TRP A 110 5.43 -13.16 -7.28
C TRP A 110 5.86 -13.89 -6.00
N VAL A 111 5.13 -14.93 -5.56
CA VAL A 111 5.38 -15.61 -4.28
C VAL A 111 6.82 -16.13 -4.17
N PRO A 112 7.37 -16.88 -5.15
CA PRO A 112 8.74 -17.40 -5.03
C PRO A 112 9.79 -16.29 -4.95
N PHE A 113 9.54 -15.16 -5.61
CA PHE A 113 10.43 -13.99 -5.57
C PHE A 113 10.41 -13.33 -4.18
N LEU A 114 9.22 -13.16 -3.60
CA LEU A 114 9.06 -12.61 -2.25
C LEU A 114 9.68 -13.52 -1.19
N GLU A 115 9.51 -14.83 -1.31
CA GLU A 115 10.14 -15.82 -0.43
C GLU A 115 11.67 -15.76 -0.49
N LYS A 116 12.25 -15.63 -1.68
CA LYS A 116 13.69 -15.45 -1.86
C LYS A 116 14.19 -14.18 -1.16
N HIS A 117 13.48 -13.06 -1.32
CA HIS A 117 13.85 -11.80 -0.67
C HIS A 117 13.71 -11.85 0.86
N ASN A 118 12.71 -12.57 1.35
CA ASN A 118 12.51 -12.84 2.78
C ASN A 118 13.64 -13.70 3.36
N ALA A 119 13.98 -14.80 2.70
CA ALA A 119 15.08 -15.68 3.11
C ALA A 119 16.43 -14.94 3.11
N ALA A 120 16.65 -14.05 2.15
CA ALA A 120 17.84 -13.20 2.08
C ALA A 120 17.83 -12.02 3.08
N GLY A 121 16.72 -11.79 3.81
CA GLY A 121 16.55 -10.68 4.74
C GLY A 121 16.48 -9.29 4.09
N THR A 122 16.37 -9.23 2.75
CA THR A 122 16.25 -8.00 1.96
C THR A 122 14.83 -7.44 1.95
N LEU A 123 13.84 -8.30 2.16
CA LEU A 123 12.47 -7.94 2.51
C LEU A 123 12.18 -8.57 3.87
N LYS A 124 11.58 -7.82 4.79
CA LYS A 124 11.22 -8.33 6.12
C LYS A 124 9.75 -8.06 6.38
N PRO A 125 8.97 -9.07 6.82
CA PRO A 125 7.61 -8.83 7.28
C PRO A 125 7.60 -7.78 8.38
N LEU A 126 6.61 -6.90 8.35
CA LEU A 126 6.40 -5.96 9.45
C LEU A 126 6.18 -6.74 10.76
N LYS A 127 6.57 -6.12 11.88
CA LYS A 127 6.25 -6.68 13.20
C LYS A 127 4.74 -6.88 13.30
N HIS A 128 4.34 -8.09 13.62
CA HIS A 128 2.95 -8.48 13.85
C HIS A 128 2.75 -8.83 15.32
N HIS A 129 1.50 -8.86 15.75
CA HIS A 129 1.08 -9.39 17.03
C HIS A 129 0.53 -10.79 16.80
N VAL A 130 1.04 -11.76 17.53
CA VAL A 130 0.47 -13.12 17.57
C VAL A 130 -0.45 -13.17 18.78
N VAL A 131 -1.73 -13.52 18.57
CA VAL A 131 -2.68 -13.70 19.66
C VAL A 131 -2.27 -14.93 20.46
N ASP A 132 -2.22 -14.82 21.78
CA ASP A 132 -1.84 -15.92 22.66
C ASP A 132 -2.88 -17.05 22.62
N GLY A 133 -2.41 -18.25 22.29
CA GLY A 133 -3.20 -19.48 22.20
C GLY A 133 -3.41 -19.98 20.76
N VAL A 134 -4.20 -21.04 20.66
CA VAL A 134 -4.53 -21.72 19.40
C VAL A 134 -6.05 -21.96 19.35
N GLY A 135 -6.65 -21.88 18.16
CA GLY A 135 -8.04 -22.25 17.93
C GLY A 135 -8.90 -21.13 17.34
N TRP A 136 -10.14 -21.47 16.96
CA TRP A 136 -11.08 -20.53 16.31
C TRP A 136 -11.59 -19.46 17.27
N GLU A 137 -11.67 -19.76 18.57
CA GLU A 137 -12.01 -18.79 19.62
C GLU A 137 -10.99 -17.64 19.64
N LYS A 138 -9.73 -17.93 19.30
CA LYS A 138 -8.67 -16.92 19.19
C LYS A 138 -8.79 -16.07 17.93
N VAL A 139 -9.45 -16.57 16.89
CA VAL A 139 -9.77 -15.76 15.70
C VAL A 139 -10.77 -14.67 16.06
N ILE A 140 -11.80 -15.02 16.82
CA ILE A 140 -12.78 -14.06 17.33
C ILE A 140 -12.07 -12.99 18.18
N GLN A 141 -11.22 -13.42 19.13
CA GLN A 141 -10.44 -12.50 19.94
C GLN A 141 -9.54 -11.57 19.10
N GLY A 142 -8.90 -12.11 18.06
CA GLY A 142 -8.07 -11.31 17.15
C GLY A 142 -8.88 -10.28 16.35
N ILE A 143 -10.12 -10.61 15.96
CA ILE A 143 -11.03 -9.66 15.31
C ILE A 143 -11.43 -8.55 16.28
N GLU A 144 -11.83 -8.89 17.51
CA GLU A 144 -12.18 -7.92 18.55
C GLU A 144 -11.02 -6.97 18.89
N ASP A 145 -9.79 -7.48 18.94
CA ASP A 145 -8.59 -6.67 19.18
C ASP A 145 -8.27 -5.73 18.01
N MET A 146 -8.56 -6.15 16.77
CA MET A 146 -8.44 -5.31 15.57
C MET A 146 -9.48 -4.19 15.58
N GLU A 147 -10.76 -4.53 15.77
CA GLU A 147 -11.89 -3.59 15.76
C GLU A 147 -11.79 -2.60 16.93
N GLY A 148 -11.36 -3.07 18.10
CA GLY A 148 -11.12 -2.23 19.28
C GLY A 148 -9.87 -1.35 19.19
N GLY A 149 -9.09 -1.43 18.10
CA GLY A 149 -7.88 -0.63 17.91
C GLY A 149 -6.77 -0.91 18.92
N LYS A 150 -6.82 -2.05 19.63
CA LYS A 150 -5.87 -2.39 20.69
C LYS A 150 -4.46 -2.66 20.13
N VAL A 151 -4.40 -3.09 18.86
CA VAL A 151 -3.15 -3.46 18.19
C VAL A 151 -2.99 -2.65 16.90
N GLY A 152 -2.06 -1.69 16.89
CA GLY A 152 -1.68 -0.91 15.70
C GLY A 152 -0.76 -1.64 14.72
N LYS A 153 -0.88 -2.98 14.63
CA LYS A 153 -0.04 -3.87 13.81
C LYS A 153 -0.89 -4.97 13.21
N LYS A 154 -0.33 -5.71 12.25
CA LYS A 154 -0.95 -6.94 11.75
C LYS A 154 -1.18 -7.92 12.92
N ILE A 155 -2.39 -8.46 13.02
CA ILE A 155 -2.74 -9.53 13.95
C ILE A 155 -2.63 -10.87 13.22
N VAL A 156 -2.03 -11.85 13.88
CA VAL A 156 -1.87 -13.23 13.41
C VAL A 156 -2.43 -14.15 14.48
N VAL A 157 -3.26 -15.11 14.07
CA VAL A 157 -3.86 -16.11 14.95
C VAL A 157 -3.46 -17.48 14.44
N ARG A 158 -3.06 -18.38 15.35
CA ARG A 158 -2.82 -19.79 15.05
C ARG A 158 -4.11 -20.55 15.25
N THR A 159 -4.63 -21.19 14.20
CA THR A 159 -5.86 -21.98 14.28
C THR A 159 -5.62 -23.43 14.72
N GLN A 160 -4.39 -23.92 14.62
CA GLN A 160 -3.95 -25.24 15.04
C GLN A 160 -2.48 -25.22 15.49
N GLU A 161 -2.04 -26.28 16.18
CA GLU A 161 -0.62 -26.52 16.47
C GLU A 161 0.15 -26.87 15.18
N GLU A 162 1.45 -26.59 15.14
CA GLU A 162 2.35 -26.90 14.02
C GLU A 162 2.73 -28.39 13.96
#